data_AF-A0A832R7T0-F1
#
_entry.id   AF-A0A832R7T0-F1
#
_cell.length_a   1.000
_cell.length_b   1.000
_cell.length_c   1.000
_cell.angle_alpha   90.00
_cell.angle_beta   90.00
_cell.angle_gamma   90.00
#
_symmetry.space_group_name_H-M   'P 1'
#
loop_
_entity.id
_entity.type
_entity.pdbx_description
1 polymer ?
#
loop_
_entity_poly.entity_id
_entity_poly.type
_entity_poly.pdbx_seq_one_letter_code
_entity_poly.pdbx_strand_id
1 'polypeptide(L)'
;MAEQTAAPAGATWLPSLVTASPQEGFELAVTLARKGVSTTQPDKSILMSLRDTYARDPDSLTAASHVVAVHFQTIAAANNYWRPD
;
A
#
# COMPACT_ATOMS: atom_id res chain seq x y z
N MET A 1 6.07 5.19 -22.92
CA MET A 1 5.42 4.04 -22.24
C MET A 1 6.45 3.49 -21.28
N ALA A 2 6.28 3.70 -19.97
CA ALA A 2 7.24 3.22 -18.98
C ALA A 2 6.99 1.73 -18.73
N GLU A 3 8.01 0.93 -19.00
CA GLU A 3 8.02 -0.51 -18.80
C GLU A 3 7.88 -0.81 -17.30
N GLN A 4 6.72 -1.32 -16.89
CA GLN A 4 6.55 -1.90 -15.56
C GLN A 4 7.25 -3.26 -15.59
N THR A 5 8.49 -3.31 -15.11
CA THR A 5 9.18 -4.57 -14.81
C THR A 5 8.35 -5.33 -13.79
N ALA A 6 7.60 -6.32 -14.26
CA ALA A 6 6.95 -7.29 -13.40
C ALA A 6 8.06 -8.06 -12.67
N ALA A 7 7.96 -8.16 -11.35
CA ALA A 7 8.86 -8.98 -10.54
C ALA A 7 8.89 -10.43 -11.06
N PRO A 8 10.04 -11.11 -11.02
CA PRO A 8 10.17 -12.47 -11.56
C PRO A 8 9.20 -13.44 -10.89
N ALA A 9 8.61 -14.33 -11.68
CA ALA A 9 7.71 -15.37 -11.20
C ALA A 9 8.43 -16.26 -10.17
N GLY A 10 8.00 -16.17 -8.91
CA GLY A 10 8.58 -16.90 -7.77
C GLY A 10 9.08 -16.02 -6.62
N ALA A 11 9.23 -14.70 -6.81
CA ALA A 11 9.57 -13.81 -5.72
C ALA A 11 8.35 -13.49 -4.84
N THR A 12 8.46 -13.73 -3.53
CA THR A 12 7.47 -13.26 -2.55
C THR A 12 7.42 -11.73 -2.58
N TRP A 13 6.27 -11.17 -2.99
CA TRP A 13 6.13 -9.72 -3.17
C TRP A 13 6.19 -8.93 -1.86
N LEU A 14 5.89 -9.58 -0.73
CA LEU A 14 5.96 -9.02 0.63
C LEU A 14 6.89 -9.87 1.50
N PRO A 15 8.23 -9.75 1.34
CA PRO A 15 9.18 -10.60 2.03
C PRO A 15 9.37 -10.24 3.52
N SER A 16 9.08 -9.00 3.91
CA SER A 16 9.24 -8.52 5.29
C SER A 16 8.34 -7.31 5.56
N LEU A 17 8.04 -7.07 6.85
CA LEU A 17 7.46 -5.82 7.35
C LEU A 17 8.52 -4.87 7.94
N VAL A 18 9.76 -5.33 8.05
CA VAL A 18 10.89 -4.52 8.55
C VAL A 18 11.36 -3.57 7.44
N THR A 19 11.55 -2.30 7.80
CA THR A 19 11.90 -1.17 6.92
C THR A 19 12.92 -0.29 7.63
N ALA A 20 13.83 0.34 6.88
CA ALA A 20 14.96 1.06 7.50
C ALA A 20 14.55 2.40 8.11
N SER A 21 13.42 2.98 7.68
CA SER A 21 12.97 4.29 8.16
C SER A 21 11.44 4.38 8.24
N PRO A 22 10.90 5.36 9.01
CA PRO A 22 9.46 5.63 9.03
C PRO A 22 8.87 5.93 7.64
N GLN A 23 9.65 6.59 6.77
CA GLN A 23 9.21 6.90 5.41
C GLN A 23 9.02 5.61 4.59
N GLU A 24 10.01 4.71 4.59
CA GLU A 24 9.90 3.41 3.94
C GLU A 24 8.73 2.59 4.51
N GLY A 25 8.53 2.66 5.82
CA GLY A 25 7.38 2.03 6.48
C GLY A 25 6.04 2.57 5.97
N PHE A 26 5.94 3.89 5.75
CA PHE A 26 4.73 4.50 5.19
C PHE A 26 4.52 4.12 3.72
N GLU A 27 5.57 4.10 2.92
CA GLU A 27 5.52 3.66 1.51
C GLU A 27 5.09 2.18 1.40
N LEU A 28 5.56 1.33 2.33
CA LEU A 28 5.10 -0.05 2.45
C LEU A 28 3.61 -0.11 2.84
N ALA A 29 3.15 0.71 3.79
CA ALA A 29 1.75 0.78 4.20
C ALA A 29 0.82 1.14 3.02
N VAL A 30 1.21 2.14 2.21
CA VAL A 30 0.50 2.52 0.98
C VAL A 30 0.47 1.36 -0.01
N THR A 31 1.58 0.63 -0.15
CA THR A 31 1.67 -0.53 -1.03
C THR A 31 0.71 -1.64 -0.58
N LEU A 32 0.65 -1.95 0.72
CA LEU A 32 -0.27 -2.93 1.29
C LEU A 32 -1.73 -2.56 1.03
N ALA A 33 -2.11 -1.29 1.27
CA ALA A 33 -3.46 -0.79 1.04
C ALA A 33 -3.89 -0.99 -0.43
N ARG A 34 -3.02 -0.59 -1.37
CA ARG A 34 -3.26 -0.76 -2.81
C ARG A 34 -3.34 -2.23 -3.22
N LYS A 35 -2.50 -3.08 -2.62
CA LYS A 35 -2.51 -4.52 -2.88
C LYS A 35 -3.81 -5.16 -2.43
N GLY A 36 -4.33 -4.81 -1.26
CA GLY A 36 -5.63 -5.28 -0.78
C GLY A 36 -6.78 -5.00 -1.76
N VAL A 37 -6.82 -3.78 -2.32
CA VAL A 37 -7.80 -3.40 -3.36
C VAL A 37 -7.62 -4.27 -4.62
N SER A 38 -6.38 -4.38 -5.13
CA SER A 38 -6.11 -5.17 -6.34
C SER A 38 -6.30 -6.68 -6.18
N THR A 39 -6.19 -7.20 -4.95
CA THR A 39 -6.48 -8.59 -4.62
C THR A 39 -7.98 -8.84 -4.61
N THR A 40 -8.77 -7.87 -4.11
CA THR A 40 -10.23 -7.98 -4.07
C THR A 40 -10.86 -7.80 -5.45
N GLN A 41 -10.31 -6.88 -6.25
CA GLN A 41 -10.73 -6.63 -7.63
C GLN A 41 -9.51 -6.70 -8.56
N PRO A 42 -9.28 -7.84 -9.25
CA PRO A 42 -8.11 -8.02 -10.11
C PRO A 42 -8.24 -7.34 -11.48
N ASP A 43 -9.45 -6.97 -11.91
CA ASP A 43 -9.68 -6.33 -13.21
C ASP A 43 -9.26 -4.86 -13.16
N LYS A 44 -8.15 -4.56 -13.84
CA LYS A 44 -7.61 -3.20 -13.94
C LYS A 44 -8.57 -2.24 -14.63
N SER A 45 -9.36 -2.69 -15.59
CA SER A 45 -10.31 -1.82 -16.31
C SER A 45 -11.40 -1.31 -15.37
N ILE A 46 -11.92 -2.18 -14.50
CA ILE A 46 -12.86 -1.82 -13.44
C ILE A 46 -12.21 -0.87 -12.43
N LEU A 47 -10.97 -1.15 -11.99
CA LEU A 47 -10.27 -0.24 -11.08
C LEU A 47 -10.06 1.16 -11.66
N MET A 48 -9.76 1.26 -12.96
CA MET A 48 -9.56 2.54 -13.63
C MET A 48 -10.89 3.30 -13.80
N SER A 49 -11.98 2.62 -14.13
CA SER A 49 -13.30 3.27 -14.28
C SER A 49 -13.84 3.84 -12.97
N LEU A 50 -13.50 3.22 -11.84
CA LEU A 50 -13.89 3.71 -10.50
C LEU A 50 -13.05 4.90 -10.01
N ARG A 51 -11.88 5.16 -10.61
CA ARG A 51 -10.91 6.16 -10.12
C ARG A 51 -11.47 7.57 -10.07
N ASP A 52 -12.21 7.99 -11.08
CA ASP A 52 -12.76 9.34 -11.13
C ASP A 52 -13.80 9.60 -10.03
N THR A 53 -14.44 8.53 -9.54
CA THR A 53 -15.40 8.61 -8.43
C THR A 53 -14.67 8.84 -7.12
N TYR A 54 -13.84 7.89 -6.69
CA TYR A 54 -13.24 7.96 -5.35
C TYR A 54 -12.13 9.01 -5.23
N ALA A 55 -11.46 9.40 -6.33
CA ALA A 55 -10.35 10.36 -6.28
C ALA A 55 -10.81 11.82 -6.04
N ARG A 56 -12.11 12.09 -6.19
CA ARG A 56 -12.70 13.43 -6.00
C ARG A 56 -13.66 13.50 -4.82
N ASP A 57 -13.85 12.37 -4.13
CA ASP A 57 -14.77 12.22 -3.03
C ASP A 57 -14.02 12.34 -1.68
N PRO A 58 -14.30 13.36 -0.85
CA PRO A 58 -13.58 13.58 0.40
C PRO A 58 -13.66 12.41 1.39
N ASP A 59 -14.82 11.73 1.45
CA ASP A 59 -15.04 10.59 2.34
C ASP A 59 -14.18 9.40 1.89
N SER A 60 -14.11 9.16 0.58
CA SER A 60 -13.25 8.15 -0.02
C SER A 60 -11.76 8.43 0.21
N LEU A 61 -11.33 9.69 0.08
CA LEU A 61 -9.94 10.09 0.38
C LEU A 61 -9.60 9.88 1.86
N THR A 62 -10.54 10.21 2.75
CA THR A 62 -10.40 9.98 4.20
C THR A 62 -10.34 8.49 4.51
N ALA A 63 -11.22 7.69 3.92
CA ALA A 63 -11.23 6.24 4.08
C ALA A 63 -9.93 5.59 3.58
N ALA A 64 -9.44 6.01 2.41
CA ALA A 64 -8.16 5.54 1.87
C ALA A 64 -6.99 5.88 2.81
N SER A 65 -6.96 7.11 3.34
CA SER A 65 -5.97 7.54 4.33
C SER A 65 -6.03 6.69 5.61
N HIS A 66 -7.25 6.38 6.10
CA HIS A 66 -7.44 5.55 7.28
C HIS A 66 -6.89 4.13 7.09
N VAL A 67 -7.14 3.49 5.93
CA VAL A 67 -6.59 2.16 5.63
C VAL A 67 -5.05 2.17 5.65
N VAL A 68 -4.43 3.21 5.08
CA VAL A 68 -2.97 3.37 5.15
C VAL A 68 -2.50 3.53 6.60
N ALA A 69 -3.20 4.33 7.41
CA ALA A 69 -2.88 4.51 8.82
C ALA A 69 -2.92 3.19 9.62
N VAL A 70 -3.91 2.34 9.36
CA VAL A 70 -4.02 1.01 9.99
C VAL A 70 -2.85 0.10 9.61
N HIS A 71 -2.45 0.07 8.33
CA HIS A 71 -1.25 -0.68 7.93
C HIS A 71 0.03 -0.11 8.53
N PHE A 72 0.17 1.22 8.55
CA PHE A 72 1.33 1.89 9.10
C PHE A 72 1.48 1.62 10.60
N GLN A 73 0.39 1.55 11.36
CA GLN A 73 0.41 1.16 12.77
C GLN A 73 1.06 -0.22 12.96
N THR A 74 0.67 -1.22 12.15
CA THR A 74 1.24 -2.56 12.19
C THR A 74 2.72 -2.57 11.80
N ILE A 75 3.08 -1.84 10.75
CA ILE A 75 4.48 -1.75 10.28
C ILE A 75 5.34 -1.05 11.33
N ALA A 76 4.89 0.07 11.90
CA ALA A 76 5.61 0.78 12.95
C ALA A 76 5.86 -0.12 14.16
N ALA A 77 4.86 -0.89 14.60
CA ALA A 77 5.02 -1.87 15.67
C ALA A 77 6.05 -2.97 15.31
N ALA A 78 6.03 -3.48 14.08
CA ALA A 78 7.01 -4.46 13.60
C ALA A 78 8.45 -3.92 13.55
N ASN A 79 8.61 -2.60 13.47
CA ASN A 79 9.91 -1.90 13.41
C ASN A 79 10.33 -1.28 14.75
N ASN A 80 9.68 -1.65 15.86
CA ASN A 80 9.91 -1.03 17.18
C ASN A 80 9.86 0.52 17.12
N TYR A 81 8.98 1.06 16.27
CA TYR A 81 8.83 2.49 16.02
C TYR A 81 10.12 3.22 15.60
N TRP A 82 11.11 2.50 15.06
CA TRP A 82 12.43 3.03 14.68
C TRP A 82 13.13 3.79 15.82
N ARG A 83 12.85 3.42 17.07
CA ARG A 83 13.51 4.02 18.23
C ARG A 83 14.99 3.60 18.23
N PRO A 84 15.92 4.51 18.57
CA PRO A 84 17.27 4.09 18.90
C PRO A 84 17.23 3.20 20.16
N ASP A 85 18.11 2.20 20.20
CA ASP A 85 18.33 1.35 21.38
C ASP A 85 18.88 2.15 22.58
#